data_AF-A0A349E9W0-F1
#
_entry.id   AF-A0A349E9W0-F1
#
_cell.length_a   1.000
_cell.length_b   1.000
_cell.length_c   1.000
_cell.angle_alpha   90.00
_cell.angle_beta   90.00
_cell.angle_gamma   90.00
#
_symmetry.space_group_name_H-M   'P 1'
#
loop_
_entity.id
_entity.type
_entity.pdbx_description
1 polymer ?
#
loop_
_entity_poly.entity_id
_entity_poly.type
_entity_poly.pdbx_seq_one_letter_code
_entity_poly.pdbx_strand_id
1 'polypeptide(L)'
;MTLVATQADHEAIPASIFRAYDIRGIAELQLSKDSVRLIGQAIGSEALDQNIATLLIGYDGRLSSPSLSIALIEGIRSSGCNVVSLGLIPTPLLYFAT
;
A
#
# COMPACT_ATOMS: atom_id res chain seq x y z
N MET A 1 -2.57 38.00 -11.01
CA MET A 1 -3.33 36.93 -10.32
C MET A 1 -2.91 35.63 -10.96
N THR A 2 -1.74 35.13 -10.56
CA THR A 2 -1.08 33.99 -11.19
C THR A 2 -1.47 32.74 -10.43
N LEU A 3 -2.17 31.82 -11.10
CA LEU A 3 -2.47 30.49 -10.60
C LEU A 3 -1.14 29.72 -10.50
N VAL A 4 -0.69 29.47 -9.27
CA VAL A 4 0.37 28.51 -9.00
C VAL A 4 -0.25 27.13 -9.16
N ALA A 5 0.01 26.48 -10.29
CA ALA A 5 -0.20 25.05 -10.41
C ALA A 5 0.75 24.38 -9.42
N THR A 6 0.22 23.80 -8.34
CA THR A 6 0.97 22.89 -7.48
C THR A 6 1.21 21.61 -8.26
N GLN A 7 2.28 21.60 -9.04
CA GLN A 7 2.81 20.39 -9.65
C GLN A 7 3.40 19.56 -8.51
N ALA A 8 2.64 18.56 -8.05
CA ALA A 8 3.16 17.56 -7.15
C ALA A 8 4.22 16.78 -7.92
N ASP A 9 5.49 17.02 -7.59
CA ASP A 9 6.62 16.24 -8.07
C ASP A 9 6.49 14.83 -7.51
N HIS A 10 5.65 14.00 -8.14
CA HIS A 10 5.53 12.60 -7.79
C HIS A 10 6.80 11.89 -8.25
N GLU A 11 7.66 11.56 -7.28
CA GLU A 11 8.75 10.63 -7.52
C GLU A 11 8.19 9.37 -8.18
N ALA A 12 8.65 9.09 -9.40
CA ALA A 12 8.09 8.03 -10.21
C ALA A 12 8.32 6.68 -9.54
N ILE A 13 7.24 5.93 -9.31
CA ILE A 13 7.31 4.57 -8.75
C ILE A 13 8.08 3.69 -9.76
N PRO A 14 9.25 3.11 -9.41
CA PRO A 14 10.07 2.41 -10.38
C PRO A 14 9.35 1.15 -10.88
N ALA A 15 9.04 1.06 -12.17
CA ALA A 15 8.32 -0.09 -12.75
C ALA A 15 8.96 -1.45 -12.40
N SER A 16 10.28 -1.47 -12.19
CA SER A 16 11.02 -2.65 -11.77
C SER A 16 10.53 -3.28 -10.46
N ILE A 17 9.83 -2.56 -9.57
CA ILE A 17 9.33 -3.16 -8.33
C ILE A 17 8.16 -4.12 -8.57
N PHE A 18 7.43 -3.97 -9.68
CA PHE A 18 6.32 -4.82 -10.05
C PHE A 18 6.85 -6.09 -10.72
N ARG A 19 6.77 -7.21 -10.01
CA ARG A 19 7.20 -8.53 -10.49
C ARG A 19 5.98 -9.32 -10.96
N ALA A 20 6.21 -10.53 -11.46
CA ALA A 20 5.15 -11.36 -12.01
C ALA A 20 4.06 -11.77 -10.98
N TYR A 21 4.41 -11.85 -9.70
CA TYR A 21 3.52 -12.36 -8.64
C TYR A 21 3.41 -11.46 -7.41
N ASP A 22 4.22 -10.41 -7.31
CA ASP A 22 4.18 -9.45 -6.19
C ASP A 22 4.93 -8.15 -6.49
N ILE A 23 4.89 -7.23 -5.53
CA ILE A 23 5.67 -5.98 -5.54
C ILE A 23 6.85 -6.14 -4.58
N ARG A 24 8.08 -5.99 -5.10
CA ARG A 24 9.33 -6.12 -4.33
C ARG A 24 10.31 -5.02 -4.68
N GLY A 25 10.75 -4.31 -3.65
CA GLY A 25 11.80 -3.30 -3.74
C GLY A 25 12.52 -3.12 -2.41
N ILE A 26 13.58 -2.31 -2.43
CA ILE A 26 14.33 -1.91 -1.23
C ILE A 26 13.52 -0.85 -0.48
N ALA A 27 13.25 -1.09 0.81
CA ALA A 27 12.54 -0.14 1.67
C ALA A 27 13.29 1.20 1.78
N GLU A 28 12.53 2.30 1.86
CA GLU A 28 13.05 3.69 1.93
C GLU A 28 13.85 4.16 0.70
N LEU A 29 14.03 3.31 -0.33
CA LEU A 29 14.65 3.67 -1.61
C LEU A 29 13.71 3.48 -2.79
N GLN A 30 13.17 2.26 -2.94
CA GLN A 30 12.24 1.92 -4.02
C GLN A 30 10.81 1.78 -3.51
N LEU A 31 10.66 1.53 -2.21
CA LEU A 31 9.39 1.49 -1.49
C LEU A 31 9.43 2.56 -0.40
N SER A 32 9.19 3.81 -0.79
CA SER A 32 8.96 4.93 0.11
C SER A 32 7.54 4.89 0.68
N LYS A 33 7.29 5.57 1.80
CA LYS A 33 5.94 5.69 2.38
C LYS A 33 4.93 6.26 1.38
N ASP A 34 5.34 7.25 0.59
CA ASP A 34 4.45 7.89 -0.39
C ASP A 34 4.12 6.95 -1.55
N SER A 35 5.12 6.22 -2.08
CA SER A 35 4.87 5.20 -3.11
C SER A 35 3.97 4.07 -2.60
N VAL A 36 4.17 3.61 -1.37
CA VAL A 36 3.35 2.55 -0.75
C VAL A 36 1.93 3.03 -0.46
N ARG A 37 1.73 4.31 -0.12
CA ARG A 37 0.40 4.90 0.01
C ARG A 37 -0.35 4.91 -1.32
N LEU A 38 0.33 5.29 -2.42
CA LEU A 38 -0.27 5.25 -3.76
C LEU A 38 -0.61 3.82 -4.19
N ILE A 39 0.26 2.85 -3.89
CA ILE A 39 -0.02 1.42 -4.12
C ILE A 39 -1.23 0.97 -3.31
N GLY A 40 -1.32 1.36 -2.04
CA GLY A 40 -2.48 1.06 -1.19
C GLY A 40 -3.78 1.62 -1.76
N GLN A 41 -3.76 2.87 -2.25
CA GLN A 41 -4.92 3.48 -2.88
C GLN A 41 -5.35 2.71 -4.13
N ALA A 42 -4.41 2.32 -4.98
CA ALA A 42 -4.70 1.53 -6.17
C ALA A 42 -5.33 0.16 -5.82
N ILE A 43 -4.79 -0.54 -4.81
CA ILE A 43 -5.33 -1.82 -4.33
C ILE A 43 -6.74 -1.63 -3.77
N GLY A 44 -6.98 -0.57 -2.98
CA GLY A 44 -8.29 -0.27 -2.42
C GLY A 44 -9.33 0.05 -3.49
N SER A 45 -8.96 0.81 -4.53
CA SER A 45 -9.82 1.09 -5.68
C SER A 45 -10.20 -0.19 -6.44
N GLU A 46 -9.22 -1.05 -6.75
CA GLU A 46 -9.48 -2.32 -7.43
C GLU A 46 -10.39 -3.25 -6.59
N ALA A 47 -10.18 -3.29 -5.27
CA ALA A 47 -11.04 -4.06 -4.38
C ALA A 47 -12.50 -3.59 -4.45
N LEU A 48 -12.74 -2.27 -4.47
CA LEU A 48 -14.08 -1.70 -4.58
C LEU A 48 -14.72 -2.01 -5.95
N ASP A 49 -13.96 -1.95 -7.03
CA ASP A 49 -14.43 -2.33 -8.37
C ASP A 49 -14.86 -3.82 -8.42
N GLN A 50 -14.22 -4.67 -7.61
CA GLN A 50 -14.60 -6.06 -7.40
C GLN A 50 -15.68 -6.29 -6.33
N ASN A 51 -16.30 -5.24 -5.80
CA ASN A 51 -17.29 -5.28 -4.70
C ASN A 51 -16.74 -5.84 -3.37
N ILE A 52 -15.44 -5.72 -3.13
CA ILE A 52 -14.78 -6.08 -1.87
C ILE A 52 -14.65 -4.81 -1.01
N ALA A 53 -15.44 -4.73 0.06
CA ALA A 53 -15.52 -3.53 0.89
C ALA A 53 -14.48 -3.45 2.02
N THR A 54 -13.79 -4.56 2.34
CA THR A 54 -12.83 -4.64 3.45
C THR A 54 -11.63 -5.50 3.06
N LEU A 55 -10.43 -4.99 3.31
CA LEU A 55 -9.17 -5.73 3.14
C LEU A 55 -8.53 -6.06 4.51
N LEU A 56 -7.95 -7.25 4.62
CA LEU A 56 -7.16 -7.66 5.77
C LEU A 56 -5.68 -7.37 5.48
N ILE A 57 -4.98 -6.74 6.42
CA ILE A 57 -3.56 -6.41 6.29
C ILE A 57 -2.78 -7.01 7.43
N GLY A 58 -1.65 -7.66 7.11
CA GLY A 58 -0.66 -8.14 8.05
C GLY A 58 0.74 -7.93 7.51
N TYR A 59 1.76 -7.99 8.37
CA TYR A 59 3.15 -7.77 8.01
C TYR A 59 4.11 -8.69 8.76
N ASP A 60 5.32 -8.89 8.19
CA ASP A 60 6.39 -9.71 8.78
C ASP A 60 7.33 -8.91 9.71
N GLY A 61 8.30 -9.58 10.33
CA GLY A 61 9.18 -8.98 11.35
C GLY A 61 10.29 -8.03 10.85
N ARG A 62 10.16 -7.39 9.68
CA ARG A 62 11.17 -6.42 9.20
C ARG A 62 11.04 -5.08 9.92
N LEU A 63 12.16 -4.38 10.06
CA LEU A 63 12.18 -3.04 10.68
C LEU A 63 11.33 -2.02 9.92
N SER A 64 11.24 -2.16 8.59
CA SER A 64 10.41 -1.31 7.74
C SER A 64 8.92 -1.67 7.76
N SER A 65 8.55 -2.86 8.25
CA SER A 65 7.18 -3.37 8.12
C SER A 65 6.14 -2.50 8.84
N PRO A 66 6.35 -2.03 10.07
CA PRO A 66 5.37 -1.17 10.74
C PRO A 66 5.09 0.14 9.98
N SER A 67 6.14 0.81 9.48
CA SER A 67 6.00 2.09 8.77
C SER A 67 5.33 1.93 7.41
N LEU A 68 5.72 0.91 6.64
CA LEU A 68 5.12 0.64 5.34
C LEU A 68 3.69 0.11 5.46
N SER A 69 3.38 -0.69 6.50
CA SER A 69 2.01 -1.13 6.76
C SER A 69 1.09 0.03 7.05
N ILE A 70 1.52 1.03 7.83
CA ILE A 70 0.72 2.24 8.09
C ILE A 70 0.45 2.99 6.79
N ALA A 71 1.48 3.23 5.98
CA ALA A 71 1.33 3.90 4.69
C ALA A 71 0.39 3.16 3.73
N LEU A 72 0.47 1.83 3.68
CA LEU A 72 -0.41 0.99 2.86
C LEU A 72 -1.87 1.11 3.34
N ILE A 73 -2.10 1.04 4.66
CA ILE A 73 -3.44 1.17 5.27
C ILE A 73 -4.03 2.55 4.98
N GLU A 74 -3.24 3.62 5.11
CA GLU A 74 -3.66 4.98 4.74
C GLU A 74 -4.09 5.07 3.28
N GLY A 75 -3.30 4.46 2.39
CA GLY A 75 -3.61 4.38 0.96
C GLY A 75 -4.93 3.66 0.70
N ILE A 76 -5.10 2.46 1.25
CA ILE A 76 -6.32 1.68 1.06
C ILE A 76 -7.54 2.48 1.58
N ARG A 77 -7.45 3.10 2.75
CA ARG A 77 -8.56 3.88 3.32
C ARG A 77 -8.88 5.14 2.51
N SER A 78 -7.91 5.75 1.85
CA SER A 78 -8.15 6.93 1.00
C SER A 78 -8.98 6.60 -0.26
N SER A 79 -9.01 5.33 -0.69
CA SER A 79 -9.90 4.86 -1.75
C SER A 79 -11.37 4.75 -1.32
N GLY A 80 -11.65 4.76 0.00
CA GLY A 80 -12.96 4.44 0.57
C GLY A 80 -13.13 2.99 1.03
N CYS A 81 -12.16 2.11 0.76
CA CYS A 81 -12.15 0.71 1.24
C CYS A 81 -11.82 0.63 2.74
N ASN A 82 -12.45 -0.30 3.46
CA ASN A 82 -12.15 -0.54 4.89
C ASN A 82 -10.91 -1.42 5.05
N VAL A 83 -10.26 -1.31 6.21
CA VAL A 83 -9.10 -2.15 6.55
C VAL A 83 -9.23 -2.74 7.95
N VAL A 84 -8.97 -4.04 8.06
CA VAL A 84 -8.69 -4.73 9.33
C VAL A 84 -7.20 -5.06 9.39
N SER A 85 -6.49 -4.46 10.34
CA SER A 85 -5.06 -4.74 10.55
C SER A 85 -4.88 -5.85 11.58
N LEU A 86 -4.24 -6.94 11.17
CA LEU A 86 -3.85 -8.07 12.02
C LEU A 86 -2.45 -7.89 12.62
N GLY A 87 -1.70 -6.88 12.18
CA GLY A 87 -0.39 -6.53 12.71
C GLY A 87 0.73 -7.49 12.29
N LEU A 88 1.64 -7.77 13.23
CA LEU A 88 2.80 -8.64 13.04
C LEU A 88 2.38 -10.12 13.06
N ILE A 89 2.25 -10.73 11.88
CA ILE A 89 1.82 -12.12 11.73
C ILE A 89 2.58 -12.83 10.60
N PRO A 90 2.75 -14.16 10.65
CA PRO A 90 3.20 -14.94 9.51
C PRO A 90 2.19 -14.88 8.36
N THR A 91 2.68 -14.90 7.11
CA THR A 91 1.83 -14.92 5.90
C THR A 91 0.73 -16.00 5.92
N PRO A 92 0.97 -17.26 6.36
CA PRO A 92 -0.10 -18.25 6.42
C PRO A 92 -1.27 -17.88 7.34
N LEU A 93 -1.04 -17.07 8.39
CA LEU A 93 -2.10 -16.63 9.28
C LEU A 93 -3.00 -15.59 8.59
N LEU A 94 -2.42 -14.73 7.74
CA LEU A 94 -3.20 -13.80 6.94
C LEU A 94 -4.12 -14.57 5.97
N TYR A 95 -3.60 -15.58 5.29
CA TYR A 95 -4.39 -16.43 4.38
C TYR A 95 -5.46 -17.26 5.09
N PHE A 96 -5.25 -17.63 6.35
CA PHE A 96 -6.27 -18.30 7.15
C PHE A 96 -7.43 -17.36 7.53
N ALA A 97 -7.16 -16.06 7.64
CA ALA A 97 -8.14 -15.07 8.10
C ALA A 97 -9.03 -14.48 6.98
N THR A 98 -8.67 -14.69 5.71
CA THR A 98 -9.43 -14.25 4.53
C THR A 98 -10.56 -15.21 4.19
#